data_AF-A0A351HYG3-F1
#
_entry.id   AF-A0A351HYG3-F1
#
_cell.length_a   1.000
_cell.length_b   1.000
_cell.length_c   1.000
_cell.angle_alpha   90.00
_cell.angle_beta   90.00
_cell.angle_gamma   90.00
#
_symmetry.space_group_name_H-M   'P 1'
#
loop_
_entity.id
_entity.type
_entity.pdbx_description
1 polymer ?
#
loop_
_entity_poly.entity_id
_entity_poly.type
_entity_poly.pdbx_seq_one_letter_code
_entity_poly.pdbx_strand_id
1 'polypeptide(L)' 'FAGGKRLRPMLMMETCQALEGDVEVIKPLAMGIEMIHTYSLIHDDLPAMDNDDL' A
#
# COMPACT_ATOMS: atom_id res chain seq x y z
N PHE A 1 -14.02 -9.35 0.66
CA PHE A 1 -13.88 -7.91 0.99
C PHE A 1 -12.49 -7.47 0.61
N ALA A 2 -12.30 -6.29 0.03
CA ALA A 2 -10.98 -5.72 -0.23
C ALA A 2 -10.32 -5.30 1.11
N GLY A 3 -9.86 -6.30 1.87
CA GLY A 3 -9.12 -6.13 3.11
C GLY A 3 -7.78 -5.44 2.89
N GLY A 4 -7.16 -5.02 3.99
CA GLY A 4 -5.88 -4.33 3.99
C GLY A 4 -5.86 -3.23 5.05
N LYS A 5 -4.83 -3.22 5.89
CA LYS A 5 -4.68 -2.24 6.99
C LYS A 5 -4.41 -0.82 6.48
N ARG A 6 -4.04 -0.67 5.20
CA ARG A 6 -3.67 0.62 4.56
C ARG A 6 -2.54 1.32 5.30
N LEU A 7 -1.64 0.55 5.92
CA LEU A 7 -0.56 1.09 6.72
C LEU A 7 0.40 1.95 5.89
N ARG A 8 0.73 1.52 4.68
CA ARG A 8 1.66 2.24 3.79
C ARG A 8 1.11 3.59 3.33
N PRO A 9 -0.11 3.69 2.77
CA PRO A 9 -0.68 4.99 2.42
C PRO A 9 -0.87 5.89 3.64
N MET A 10 -1.30 5.34 4.80
CA MET A 10 -1.41 6.12 6.04
C MET A 10 -0.07 6.71 6.44
N LEU A 11 0.98 5.90 6.57
CA LEU A 11 2.32 6.39 6.93
C LEU A 11 2.81 7.49 5.98
N MET A 12 2.54 7.35 4.69
CA MET A 12 2.95 8.33 3.68
C MET A 12 2.22 9.66 3.83
N MET A 13 0.90 9.63 4.06
CA MET A 13 0.09 10.84 4.28
C MET A 13 0.43 11.49 5.63
N GLU A 14 0.61 10.73 6.70
CA GLU A 14 0.99 11.24 8.02
C GLU A 14 2.39 11.86 7.99
N THR A 15 3.34 11.25 7.27
CA THR A 15 4.69 11.83 7.10
C THR A 15 4.63 13.14 6.32
N CYS A 16 3.78 13.24 5.30
CA CYS A 16 3.58 14.48 4.55
C CYS A 16 3.02 15.59 5.46
N GLN A 17 2.01 15.28 6.27
CA GLN A 17 1.44 16.22 7.23
C GLN A 17 2.47 16.67 8.28
N ALA A 18 3.27 15.74 8.81
CA ALA A 18 4.32 16.03 9.79
C ALA A 18 5.42 16.95 9.24
N LEU A 19 5.56 17.04 7.92
CA LEU A 19 6.51 17.90 7.22
C LEU A 19 5.85 19.14 6.60
N GLU A 20 4.62 19.47 7.03
CA GLU A 20 3.84 20.62 6.55
C GLU A 20 3.56 20.59 5.03
N GLY A 21 3.52 19.40 4.43
CA GLY A 21 3.20 19.21 3.01
C GLY A 21 1.70 19.10 2.72
N ASP A 22 1.34 19.27 1.44
CA ASP A 22 -0.04 19.13 0.97
C ASP A 22 -0.39 17.67 0.67
N VAL A 23 -1.29 17.09 1.48
CA VAL A 23 -1.75 15.70 1.37
C VAL A 23 -2.43 15.42 0.03
N GLU A 24 -3.12 16.38 -0.59
CA GLU A 24 -3.79 16.14 -1.86
C GLU A 24 -2.78 15.95 -3.01
N VAL A 25 -1.59 16.54 -2.92
CA VAL A 25 -0.50 16.33 -3.88
C VAL A 25 0.08 14.92 -3.79
N ILE A 26 0.27 14.40 -2.56
CA ILE A 26 0.85 13.07 -2.31
C ILE A 26 -0.17 11.93 -2.50
N LYS A 27 -1.47 12.20 -2.40
CA LYS A 27 -2.53 11.20 -2.41
C LYS A 27 -2.44 10.17 -3.57
N PRO A 28 -2.18 10.55 -4.84
CA PRO A 28 -2.01 9.56 -5.91
C PRO A 28 -0.83 8.61 -5.67
N LEU A 29 0.26 9.11 -5.10
CA LEU A 29 1.45 8.32 -4.78
C LEU A 29 1.21 7.40 -3.56
N ALA A 30 0.50 7.89 -2.54
CA ALA A 30 0.05 7.07 -1.41
C ALA A 30 -0.85 5.90 -1.87
N MET A 31 -1.74 6.14 -2.83
CA MET A 31 -2.53 5.06 -3.45
C MET A 31 -1.65 4.12 -4.28
N GLY A 32 -0.70 4.67 -5.05
CA GLY A 32 0.24 3.90 -5.86
C GLY A 32 1.07 2.90 -5.05
N ILE A 33 1.57 3.27 -3.87
CA ILE A 33 2.34 2.34 -3.04
C ILE A 33 1.50 1.17 -2.51
N GLU A 34 0.21 1.39 -2.23
CA GLU A 34 -0.69 0.31 -1.83
C GLU A 34 -1.05 -0.61 -3.01
N MET A 35 -1.07 -0.08 -4.24
CA MET A 35 -1.21 -0.91 -5.45
C MET A 35 0.00 -1.83 -5.63
N ILE A 36 1.22 -1.31 -5.46
CA ILE A 36 2.46 -2.10 -5.52
C ILE A 36 2.46 -3.16 -4.40
N HIS A 37 2.03 -2.80 -3.18
CA HIS A 37 1.89 -3.76 -2.10
C HIS A 37 0.91 -4.88 -2.43
N THR A 38 -0.26 -4.54 -3.00
CA THR A 38 -1.26 -5.53 -3.38
C THR A 38 -0.72 -6.45 -4.48
N TYR A 39 0.01 -5.88 -5.45
CA TYR A 39 0.71 -6.66 -6.47
C TYR A 39 1.70 -7.65 -5.85
N SER A 40 2.50 -7.23 -4.85
CA SER A 40 3.46 -8.12 -4.22
C SER A 40 2.76 -9.31 -3.57
N LEU A 41 1.68 -9.07 -2.81
CA LEU A 41 0.92 -10.14 -2.16
C LEU A 41 0.35 -11.16 -3.16
N ILE A 42 -0.25 -10.68 -4.26
CA ILE A 42 -0.79 -11.58 -5.30
C ILE A 42 0.31 -12.48 -5.88
N HIS A 43 1.51 -11.94 -6.04
CA HIS A 43 2.63 -12.71 -6.53
C HIS A 43 3.16 -13.66 -5.46
N ASP A 44 3.30 -13.20 -4.21
CA ASP A 44 3.73 -13.99 -3.04
C ASP A 44 2.85 -15.24 -2.88
N ASP A 45 1.54 -15.11 -3.08
CA ASP A 45 0.58 -16.20 -2.98
C ASP A 45 0.70 -17.27 -4.10
N LEU A 46 1.46 -17.02 -5.18
CA LEU A 46 1.59 -17.98 -6.29
C LEU A 46 2.18 -19.33 -5.83
N PRO A 47 1.84 -20.45 -6.48
CA PRO A 47 2.37 -21.79 -6.14
C PRO A 47 3.90 -21.91 -6.19
N ALA A 48 4.55 -21.02 -6.93
CA ALA A 48 6.00 -20.98 -7.09
C ALA A 48 6.71 -20.15 -6.01
N MET A 49 5.96 -19.40 -5.19
CA MET A 49 6.47 -18.61 -4.07
C MET A 49 5.95 -19.22 -2.77
N ASP A 50 4.93 -18.64 -2.15
CA ASP A 50 4.46 -19.10 -0.84
C ASP A 50 3.39 -20.20 -0.95
N ASN A 51 2.72 -20.31 -2.11
CA ASN A 51 1.62 -21.26 -2.34
C ASN A 51 0.54 -21.16 -1.24
N ASP A 52 0.15 -19.92 -0.92
CA ASP A 52 -0.85 -19.63 0.11
C ASP A 52 -2.27 -19.66 -0.49
N ASP A 53 -3.15 -20.47 0.09
CA ASP A 53 -4.50 -20.78 -0.42
C ASP A 53 -5.62 -19.92 0.23
N LEU A 54 -5.25 -18.86 0.97
CA LEU A 54 -6.12 -18.10 1.89
C LEU A 54 -7.36 -17.45 1.26
#